data_AF-A0A353SX74-F1
#
_entry.id   AF-A0A353SX74-F1
#
_cell.length_a   1.000
_cell.length_b   1.000
_cell.length_c   1.000
_cell.angle_alpha   90.00
_cell.angle_beta   90.00
_cell.angle_gamma   90.00
#
_symmetry.space_group_name_H-M   'P 1'
#
loop_
_entity.id
_entity.type
_entity.pdbx_description
1 polymer ?
#
loop_
_entity_poly.entity_id
_entity_poly.type
_entity_poly.pdbx_seq_one_letter_code
_entity_poly.pdbx_strand_id
1 'polypeptide(L)'
;MNSQPLSVNHPERWKKLILVLIVLNTLLGAIVAYLQTDASIRSSQANIDSQYYSILASGELIRQSIQGTYDIASYGEVLKNTQESMVFLYTALDEESKGNSAGAELASLQSAIQQARADQAKVLSLFYSDPRYAPKSEDQVPDIQAYFDNQTAIVNSLVSKQNVASDDYHLWSKKSDAYVAILTILAVAFFLLGLGQSLTTKVRLLFAVFGLITMAIGGFWCFLTFIS
;
A
#
# COMPACT_ATOMS: atom_id res chain seq x y z
N MET A 1 18.32 -47.16 72.41
CA MET A 1 19.15 -46.54 71.35
C MET A 1 18.61 -46.98 70.00
N ASN A 2 17.92 -46.10 69.29
CA ASN A 2 17.81 -46.08 67.82
C ASN A 2 17.00 -44.84 67.42
N SER A 3 17.68 -43.70 67.42
CA SER A 3 17.21 -42.46 66.82
C SER A 3 17.50 -42.50 65.32
N GLN A 4 16.53 -42.89 64.50
CA GLN A 4 16.59 -42.65 63.06
C GLN A 4 16.33 -41.17 62.78
N PRO A 5 17.14 -40.51 61.93
CA PRO A 5 16.93 -39.11 61.58
C PRO A 5 15.70 -38.98 60.68
N LEU A 6 14.74 -38.14 61.09
CA LEU A 6 13.63 -37.69 60.28
C LEU A 6 14.21 -36.95 59.05
N SER A 7 14.21 -37.60 57.90
CA SER A 7 14.47 -36.92 56.63
C SER A 7 13.32 -35.92 56.42
N VAL A 8 13.63 -34.64 56.59
CA VAL A 8 12.71 -33.54 56.36
C VAL A 8 12.39 -33.53 54.87
N ASN A 9 11.29 -34.19 54.53
CA ASN A 9 10.74 -34.20 53.19
C ASN A 9 10.41 -32.75 52.78
N HIS A 10 10.87 -32.31 51.62
CA HIS A 10 10.61 -30.97 51.05
C HIS A 10 9.44 -30.89 50.00
N PRO A 11 8.36 -31.70 50.05
CA PRO A 11 7.34 -31.70 48.99
C PRO A 11 6.54 -30.39 48.92
N GLU A 12 6.49 -29.62 50.02
CA GLU A 12 5.86 -28.30 50.12
C GLU A 12 6.54 -27.24 49.22
N ARG A 13 7.88 -27.25 49.14
CA ARG A 13 8.65 -26.23 48.39
C ARG A 13 8.39 -26.32 46.89
N TRP A 14 8.29 -27.53 46.37
CA TRP A 14 8.02 -27.77 44.94
C TRP A 14 6.62 -27.36 44.51
N LYS A 15 5.61 -27.57 45.38
CA LYS A 15 4.25 -27.09 45.09
C LYS A 15 4.19 -25.56 45.03
N LYS A 16 4.87 -24.88 45.97
CA LYS A 16 4.99 -23.41 45.99
C LYS A 16 5.70 -22.89 44.75
N LEU A 17 6.80 -23.53 44.34
CA LEU A 17 7.53 -23.16 43.11
C LEU A 17 6.63 -23.24 41.87
N ILE A 18 5.94 -24.36 41.67
CA ILE A 18 5.06 -24.53 40.49
C ILE A 18 3.92 -23.50 40.52
N LEU A 19 3.38 -23.19 41.69
CA LEU A 19 2.36 -22.15 41.82
C LEU A 19 2.89 -20.77 41.41
N VAL A 20 4.10 -20.40 41.83
CA VAL A 20 4.76 -19.17 41.39
C VAL A 20 4.97 -19.17 39.87
N LEU A 21 5.42 -20.28 39.29
CA LEU A 21 5.62 -20.40 37.84
C LEU A 21 4.31 -20.25 37.06
N ILE A 22 3.20 -20.80 37.57
CA ILE A 22 1.87 -20.61 36.97
C ILE A 22 1.51 -19.12 36.98
N VAL A 23 1.65 -18.43 38.11
CA VAL A 23 1.33 -17.00 38.20
C VAL A 23 2.19 -16.17 37.24
N LEU A 24 3.49 -16.46 37.15
CA LEU A 24 4.39 -15.79 36.20
C LEU A 24 3.99 -16.07 34.75
N ASN A 25 3.64 -17.31 34.41
CA ASN A 25 3.18 -17.67 33.07
C ASN A 25 1.85 -16.96 32.72
N THR A 26 0.96 -16.75 33.70
CA THR A 26 -0.27 -15.95 33.51
C THR A 26 0.02 -14.51 33.21
N LEU A 27 0.92 -13.89 33.96
CA LEU A 27 1.33 -12.51 33.72
C LEU A 27 1.97 -12.37 32.33
N LEU A 28 2.86 -13.29 31.97
CA LEU A 28 3.50 -13.30 30.66
C LEU A 28 2.46 -13.49 29.55
N GLY A 29 1.53 -14.43 29.70
CA GLY A 29 0.44 -14.65 28.75
C GLY A 29 -0.43 -13.41 28.56
N ALA A 30 -0.77 -12.70 29.64
CA ALA A 30 -1.51 -11.45 29.57
C ALA A 30 -0.74 -10.34 28.82
N ILE A 31 0.57 -10.22 29.06
CA ILE A 31 1.44 -9.28 28.34
C ILE A 31 1.46 -9.61 26.85
N VAL A 32 1.68 -10.89 26.48
CA VAL A 32 1.72 -11.31 25.08
C VAL A 32 0.36 -11.10 24.39
N ALA A 33 -0.75 -11.36 25.07
CA ALA A 33 -2.10 -11.13 24.54
C ALA A 33 -2.36 -9.64 24.26
N TYR A 34 -1.90 -8.76 25.16
CA TYR A 34 -1.95 -7.32 24.94
C TYR A 34 -1.13 -6.91 23.71
N LEU A 35 0.12 -7.38 23.60
CA LEU A 35 0.99 -7.08 22.45
C LEU A 35 0.42 -7.63 21.13
N GLN A 36 -0.19 -8.82 21.17
CA GLN A 36 -0.89 -9.40 20.02
C GLN A 36 -2.06 -8.52 19.56
N THR A 37 -2.87 -8.04 20.51
CA THR A 37 -4.01 -7.17 20.23
C THR A 37 -3.55 -5.84 19.65
N ASP A 38 -2.53 -5.20 20.24
CA ASP A 38 -1.98 -3.94 19.73
C ASP A 38 -1.42 -4.11 18.30
N ALA A 39 -0.63 -5.15 18.05
CA ALA A 39 -0.11 -5.46 16.72
C ALA A 39 -1.24 -5.74 15.71
N SER A 40 -2.29 -6.44 16.12
CA SER A 40 -3.45 -6.72 15.28
C SER A 40 -4.23 -5.45 14.91
N ILE A 41 -4.43 -4.53 15.87
CA ILE A 41 -5.08 -3.24 15.62
C ILE A 41 -4.27 -2.41 14.63
N ARG A 42 -2.95 -2.31 14.83
CA ARG A 42 -2.06 -1.57 13.92
C ARG A 42 -2.03 -2.16 12.51
N SER A 43 -1.96 -3.48 12.41
CA SER A 43 -2.08 -4.20 11.14
C SER A 43 -3.41 -3.90 10.44
N SER A 44 -4.53 -3.96 11.19
CA SER A 44 -5.85 -3.68 10.64
C SER A 44 -5.97 -2.23 10.13
N GLN A 45 -5.46 -1.25 10.88
CA GLN A 45 -5.45 0.14 10.45
C GLN A 45 -4.62 0.34 9.17
N ALA A 46 -3.39 -0.19 9.13
CA ALA A 46 -2.53 -0.09 7.96
C ALA A 46 -3.15 -0.77 6.72
N ASN A 47 -3.87 -1.88 6.90
CA ASN A 47 -4.62 -2.54 5.84
C ASN A 47 -5.77 -1.67 5.31
N ILE A 48 -6.51 -0.99 6.20
CA ILE A 48 -7.55 -0.03 5.82
C ILE A 48 -6.94 1.12 5.02
N ASP A 49 -5.83 1.68 5.49
CA ASP A 49 -5.14 2.79 4.83
C ASP A 49 -4.61 2.37 3.44
N SER A 50 -4.04 1.17 3.31
CA SER A 50 -3.60 0.60 2.03
C SER A 50 -4.78 0.47 1.04
N GLN A 51 -5.90 -0.08 1.49
CA GLN A 51 -7.11 -0.19 0.67
C GLN A 51 -7.67 1.18 0.29
N TYR A 52 -7.68 2.13 1.23
CA TYR A 52 -8.11 3.51 1.00
C TYR A 52 -7.26 4.16 -0.11
N TYR A 53 -5.94 4.09 -0.03
CA TYR A 53 -5.06 4.64 -1.06
C TYR A 53 -5.18 3.92 -2.40
N SER A 54 -5.41 2.59 -2.40
CA SER A 54 -5.67 1.82 -3.61
C SER A 54 -6.95 2.28 -4.33
N ILE A 55 -8.00 2.57 -3.57
CA ILE A 55 -9.27 3.08 -4.10
C ILE A 55 -9.07 4.48 -4.68
N LEU A 56 -8.37 5.36 -3.95
CA LEU A 56 -8.05 6.69 -4.45
C LEU A 56 -7.20 6.65 -5.72
N ALA A 57 -6.17 5.80 -5.77
CA ALA A 57 -5.32 5.64 -6.96
C ALA A 57 -6.14 5.15 -8.15
N SER A 58 -7.04 4.18 -7.92
CA SER A 58 -7.92 3.65 -8.96
C SER A 58 -8.93 4.68 -9.46
N GLY A 59 -9.54 5.44 -8.54
CA GLY A 59 -10.45 6.54 -8.89
C GLY A 59 -9.74 7.64 -9.66
N GLU A 60 -8.52 7.97 -9.27
CA GLU A 60 -7.67 8.93 -9.98
C GLU A 60 -7.32 8.42 -11.38
N LEU A 61 -6.89 7.16 -11.54
CA LEU A 61 -6.63 6.57 -12.86
C LEU A 61 -7.86 6.63 -13.79
N ILE A 62 -9.07 6.36 -13.28
CA ILE A 62 -10.30 6.49 -14.06
C ILE A 62 -10.55 7.96 -14.45
N ARG A 63 -10.41 8.88 -13.49
CA ARG A 63 -10.55 10.32 -13.72
C ARG A 63 -9.59 10.81 -14.80
N GLN A 64 -8.33 10.42 -14.71
CA GLN A 64 -7.27 10.74 -15.67
C GLN A 64 -7.52 10.12 -17.04
N SER A 65 -8.07 8.90 -17.09
CA SER A 65 -8.44 8.26 -18.36
C SER A 65 -9.55 9.02 -19.09
N ILE A 66 -10.63 9.39 -18.38
CA ILE A 66 -11.74 10.16 -18.94
C ILE A 66 -11.26 11.55 -19.38
N GLN A 67 -10.57 12.26 -18.48
CA GLN A 67 -10.06 13.60 -18.77
C GLN A 67 -9.03 13.57 -19.91
N GLY A 68 -8.06 12.66 -19.84
CA GLY A 68 -7.02 12.52 -20.87
C GLY A 68 -7.57 12.17 -22.23
N THR A 69 -8.61 11.33 -22.31
CA THR A 69 -9.29 11.04 -23.59
C THR A 69 -9.90 12.32 -24.19
N TYR A 70 -10.58 13.13 -23.38
CA TYR A 70 -11.15 14.41 -23.83
C TYR A 70 -10.06 15.40 -24.25
N ASP A 71 -9.04 15.59 -23.41
CA ASP A 71 -7.95 16.54 -23.65
C ASP A 71 -7.18 16.18 -24.93
N ILE A 72 -6.84 14.89 -25.13
CA ILE A 72 -6.16 14.42 -26.34
C ILE A 72 -7.07 14.50 -27.57
N ALA A 73 -8.36 14.21 -27.46
CA ALA A 73 -9.30 14.37 -28.57
C ALA A 73 -9.41 15.83 -29.03
N SER A 74 -9.50 16.78 -28.07
CA SER A 74 -9.54 18.21 -28.39
C SER A 74 -8.28 18.67 -29.12
N TYR A 75 -7.11 18.19 -28.69
CA TYR A 75 -5.84 18.48 -29.35
C TYR A 75 -5.73 17.83 -30.74
N GLY A 76 -6.22 16.60 -30.87
CA GLY A 76 -6.32 15.90 -32.15
C GLY A 76 -7.15 16.67 -33.18
N GLU A 77 -8.24 17.31 -32.74
CA GLU A 77 -9.07 18.15 -33.61
C GLU A 77 -8.34 19.42 -34.08
N VAL A 78 -7.51 20.04 -33.21
CA VAL A 78 -6.62 21.15 -33.62
C VAL A 78 -5.64 20.69 -34.70
N LEU A 79 -4.96 19.57 -34.48
CA LEU A 79 -3.98 19.04 -35.43
C LEU A 79 -4.64 18.67 -36.76
N LYS A 80 -5.77 17.96 -36.72
CA LYS A 80 -6.52 17.57 -37.90
C LYS A 80 -6.94 18.77 -38.73
N ASN A 81 -7.60 19.77 -38.12
CA ASN A 81 -8.08 20.95 -38.84
C ASN A 81 -6.92 21.80 -39.40
N THR A 82 -5.80 21.88 -38.67
CA THR A 82 -4.58 22.55 -39.17
C THR A 82 -3.98 21.81 -40.37
N GLN A 83 -3.92 20.47 -40.32
CA GLN A 83 -3.43 19.67 -41.44
C GLN A 83 -4.35 19.77 -42.67
N GLU A 84 -5.68 19.68 -42.48
CA GLU A 84 -6.65 19.85 -43.57
C GLU A 84 -6.54 21.26 -44.19
N SER A 85 -6.37 22.30 -43.37
CA SER A 85 -6.13 23.68 -43.83
C SER A 85 -4.92 23.77 -44.76
N MET A 86 -3.80 23.15 -44.36
CA MET A 86 -2.57 23.12 -45.17
C MET A 86 -2.76 22.35 -46.47
N VAL A 87 -3.46 21.22 -46.46
CA VAL A 87 -3.77 20.44 -47.67
C VAL A 87 -4.55 21.31 -48.66
N PHE A 88 -5.61 21.99 -48.22
CA PHE A 88 -6.39 22.87 -49.08
C PHE A 88 -5.58 24.07 -49.59
N LEU A 89 -4.67 24.61 -48.79
CA LEU A 89 -3.75 25.66 -49.23
C LEU A 89 -2.83 25.18 -50.36
N TYR A 90 -2.25 23.99 -50.22
CA TYR A 90 -1.44 23.39 -51.31
C TYR A 90 -2.27 23.08 -52.56
N THR A 91 -3.53 22.62 -52.39
CA THR A 91 -4.45 22.44 -53.51
C THR A 91 -4.76 23.76 -54.22
N ALA A 92 -4.95 24.85 -53.47
CA ALA A 92 -5.17 26.16 -54.06
C ALA A 92 -3.99 26.61 -54.93
N LEU A 93 -2.77 26.46 -54.42
CA LEU A 93 -1.54 26.78 -55.14
C LEU A 93 -1.37 25.93 -56.41
N ASP A 94 -1.70 24.63 -56.34
CA ASP A 94 -1.64 23.72 -57.48
C ASP A 94 -2.67 24.09 -58.56
N GLU A 95 -3.92 24.39 -58.19
CA GLU A 95 -4.96 24.84 -59.13
C GLU A 95 -4.64 26.20 -59.76
N GLU A 96 -4.04 27.12 -58.99
CA GLU A 96 -3.55 28.40 -59.50
C GLU A 96 -2.45 28.20 -60.54
N SER A 97 -1.51 27.26 -60.30
CA SER A 97 -0.45 26.92 -61.25
C SER A 97 -0.96 26.35 -62.58
N LYS A 98 -2.14 25.71 -62.57
CA LYS A 98 -2.84 25.19 -63.75
C LYS A 98 -3.71 26.24 -64.46
N GLY A 99 -3.80 27.45 -63.90
CA GLY A 99 -4.65 28.53 -64.43
C GLY A 99 -6.14 28.38 -64.10
N ASN A 100 -6.51 27.51 -63.15
CA ASN A 100 -7.89 27.33 -62.70
C ASN A 100 -8.21 28.23 -61.51
N SER A 101 -8.44 29.53 -61.75
CA SER A 101 -8.68 30.51 -60.69
C SER A 101 -9.89 30.19 -59.81
N ALA A 102 -10.97 29.63 -60.37
CA ALA A 102 -12.15 29.26 -59.61
C ALA A 102 -11.90 28.09 -58.65
N GLY A 103 -11.11 27.09 -59.09
CA GLY A 103 -10.67 25.98 -58.23
C GLY A 103 -9.74 26.45 -57.10
N ALA A 104 -8.81 27.35 -57.42
CA ALA A 104 -7.89 27.93 -56.45
C ALA A 104 -8.62 28.73 -55.36
N GLU A 105 -9.63 29.53 -55.73
CA GLU A 105 -10.43 30.31 -54.78
C GLU A 105 -11.26 29.41 -53.86
N LEU A 106 -11.90 28.37 -54.41
CA LEU A 106 -12.67 27.41 -53.62
C LEU A 106 -11.78 26.68 -52.59
N ALA A 107 -10.61 26.22 -53.01
CA ALA A 107 -9.65 25.56 -52.11
C ALA A 107 -9.12 26.53 -51.03
N SER A 108 -8.84 27.79 -51.39
CA SER A 108 -8.43 28.82 -50.43
C SER A 108 -9.52 29.08 -49.38
N LEU A 109 -10.79 29.14 -49.79
CA LEU A 109 -11.92 29.28 -48.86
C LEU A 109 -12.02 28.07 -47.91
N GLN A 110 -11.86 26.85 -48.42
CA GLN A 110 -11.86 25.64 -47.60
C GLN A 110 -10.71 25.64 -46.59
N SER A 111 -9.51 26.07 -47.01
CA SER A 111 -8.37 26.27 -46.11
C SER A 111 -8.72 27.24 -44.96
N ALA A 112 -9.27 28.41 -45.28
CA ALA A 112 -9.67 29.40 -44.27
C ALA A 112 -10.72 28.87 -43.29
N ILE A 113 -11.70 28.09 -43.76
CA ILE A 113 -12.70 27.44 -42.90
C ILE A 113 -12.04 26.48 -41.92
N GLN A 114 -11.11 25.65 -42.39
CA GLN A 114 -10.42 24.69 -41.52
C GLN A 114 -9.48 25.38 -40.54
N GLN A 115 -8.82 26.46 -40.96
CA GLN A 115 -8.02 27.29 -40.06
C GLN A 115 -8.88 27.89 -38.94
N ALA A 116 -10.04 28.46 -39.27
CA ALA A 116 -10.96 29.01 -38.27
C ALA A 116 -11.45 27.95 -37.27
N ARG A 117 -11.71 26.71 -37.74
CA ARG A 117 -12.04 25.57 -36.86
C ARG A 117 -10.88 25.17 -35.97
N ALA A 118 -9.65 25.15 -36.49
CA ALA A 118 -8.46 24.87 -35.70
C ALA A 118 -8.28 25.92 -34.58
N ASP A 119 -8.46 27.20 -34.89
CA ASP A 119 -8.33 28.28 -33.91
C ASP A 119 -9.43 28.22 -32.84
N GLN A 120 -10.66 27.86 -33.21
CA GLN A 120 -11.72 27.59 -32.24
C GLN A 120 -11.39 26.38 -31.35
N ALA A 121 -10.87 25.29 -31.94
CA ALA A 121 -10.49 24.09 -31.19
C ALA A 121 -9.33 24.37 -30.22
N LYS A 122 -8.38 25.26 -30.56
CA LYS A 122 -7.30 25.69 -29.65
C LYS A 122 -7.86 26.30 -28.37
N VAL A 123 -8.88 27.15 -28.47
CA VAL A 123 -9.50 27.78 -27.29
C VAL A 123 -10.10 26.74 -26.33
N LEU A 124 -10.61 25.63 -26.86
CA LEU A 124 -11.22 24.55 -26.08
C LEU A 124 -10.20 23.51 -25.57
N SER A 125 -8.99 23.49 -26.12
CA SER A 125 -7.99 22.50 -25.76
C SER A 125 -7.19 22.94 -24.54
N LEU A 126 -7.09 22.07 -23.53
CA LEU A 126 -6.24 22.27 -22.36
C LEU A 126 -4.79 22.58 -22.77
N PHE A 127 -4.30 21.93 -23.83
CA PHE A 127 -2.94 22.07 -24.34
C PHE A 127 -2.61 23.45 -24.90
N TYR A 128 -3.60 24.30 -25.15
CA TYR A 128 -3.40 25.68 -25.59
C TYR A 128 -3.96 26.72 -24.61
N SER A 129 -4.85 26.31 -23.69
CA SER A 129 -5.49 27.20 -22.72
C SER A 129 -4.79 27.20 -21.34
N ASP A 130 -4.15 26.10 -20.94
CA ASP A 130 -3.42 26.01 -19.68
C ASP A 130 -1.95 26.46 -19.86
N PRO A 131 -1.49 27.53 -19.18
CA PRO A 131 -0.12 28.03 -19.31
C PRO A 131 0.98 27.01 -18.99
N ARG A 132 0.65 25.94 -18.26
CA ARG A 132 1.62 24.87 -17.92
C ARG A 132 1.98 24.00 -19.12
N TYR A 133 1.07 23.87 -20.09
CA TYR A 133 1.21 23.00 -21.25
C TYR A 133 1.20 23.78 -22.57
N ALA A 134 0.70 25.02 -22.55
CA ALA A 134 0.62 25.87 -23.72
C ALA A 134 2.00 26.18 -24.33
N PRO A 135 2.08 26.32 -25.66
CA PRO A 135 3.29 26.78 -26.33
C PRO A 135 3.75 28.14 -25.79
N LYS A 136 5.06 28.32 -25.62
CA LYS A 136 5.63 29.61 -25.16
C LYS A 136 5.79 30.64 -26.28
N SER A 137 5.69 30.19 -27.54
CA SER A 137 5.74 30.99 -28.76
C SER A 137 4.89 30.33 -29.84
N GLU A 138 4.49 31.08 -30.86
CA GLU A 138 3.63 30.58 -31.96
C GLU A 138 4.26 29.42 -32.75
N ASP A 139 5.59 29.38 -32.84
CA ASP A 139 6.32 28.31 -33.55
C ASP A 139 6.51 27.03 -32.71
N GLN A 140 6.07 27.02 -31.44
CA GLN A 140 6.20 25.87 -30.56
C GLN A 140 4.91 25.05 -30.51
N VAL A 141 5.06 23.76 -30.22
CA VAL A 141 3.94 22.86 -29.93
C VAL A 141 3.71 22.78 -28.41
N PRO A 142 2.51 22.36 -27.97
CA PRO A 142 2.24 22.15 -26.56
C PRO A 142 3.17 21.14 -25.89
N ASP A 143 3.44 21.35 -24.60
CA ASP A 143 4.24 20.43 -23.77
C ASP A 143 3.37 19.27 -23.25
N ILE A 144 3.19 18.28 -24.14
CA ILE A 144 2.44 17.06 -23.85
C ILE A 144 3.15 16.21 -22.80
N GLN A 145 4.48 16.27 -22.72
CA GLN A 145 5.24 15.51 -21.73
C GLN A 145 4.96 16.03 -20.32
N ALA A 146 5.01 17.35 -20.12
CA ALA A 146 4.68 17.96 -18.83
C ALA A 146 3.25 17.62 -18.37
N TYR A 147 2.30 17.49 -19.30
CA TYR A 147 0.94 17.03 -18.99
C TYR A 147 0.94 15.60 -18.43
N PHE A 148 1.59 14.64 -19.11
CA PHE A 148 1.65 13.25 -18.63
C PHE A 148 2.47 13.10 -17.35
N ASP A 149 3.54 13.86 -17.18
CA ASP A 149 4.34 13.86 -15.96
C ASP A 149 3.49 14.35 -14.76
N ASN A 150 2.68 15.39 -14.96
CA ASN A 150 1.78 15.88 -13.92
C ASN A 150 0.68 14.86 -13.57
N GLN A 151 0.06 14.25 -14.58
CA GLN A 151 -0.95 13.21 -14.36
C GLN A 151 -0.36 12.02 -13.58
N THR A 152 0.79 11.50 -14.02
CA THR A 152 1.43 10.36 -13.35
C THR A 152 1.92 10.68 -11.95
N ALA A 153 2.35 11.92 -11.66
CA ALA A 153 2.81 12.32 -10.33
C ALA A 153 1.75 12.10 -9.24
N ILE A 154 0.48 12.40 -9.52
CA ILE A 154 -0.61 12.23 -8.54
C ILE A 154 -0.81 10.75 -8.22
N VAL A 155 -0.94 9.90 -9.24
CA VAL A 155 -1.13 8.45 -9.08
C VAL A 155 0.07 7.83 -8.37
N ASN A 156 1.30 8.19 -8.77
CA ASN A 156 2.52 7.70 -8.15
C ASN A 156 2.59 8.06 -6.66
N SER A 157 2.12 9.26 -6.28
CA SER A 157 2.05 9.66 -4.87
C SER A 157 1.07 8.78 -4.06
N LEU A 158 -0.07 8.40 -4.66
CA LEU A 158 -1.06 7.54 -4.02
C LEU A 158 -0.57 6.09 -3.90
N VAL A 159 0.04 5.56 -4.97
CA VAL A 159 0.67 4.23 -4.97
C VAL A 159 1.81 4.16 -3.96
N SER A 160 2.63 5.22 -3.84
CA SER A 160 3.68 5.27 -2.83
C SER A 160 3.12 5.21 -1.41
N LYS A 161 2.02 5.94 -1.12
CA LYS A 161 1.34 5.88 0.18
C LYS A 161 0.72 4.50 0.44
N GLN A 162 0.12 3.90 -0.57
CA GLN A 162 -0.40 2.53 -0.50
C GLN A 162 0.72 1.54 -0.14
N ASN A 163 1.87 1.62 -0.80
CA ASN A 163 3.00 0.71 -0.55
C ASN A 163 3.51 0.84 0.89
N VAL A 164 3.67 2.07 1.40
CA VAL A 164 4.06 2.30 2.80
C VAL A 164 3.05 1.67 3.76
N ALA A 165 1.75 1.89 3.55
CA ALA A 165 0.71 1.29 4.38
C ALA A 165 0.68 -0.25 4.26
N SER A 166 0.97 -0.80 3.08
CA SER A 166 1.09 -2.25 2.87
C SER A 166 2.28 -2.85 3.61
N ASP A 167 3.43 -2.17 3.58
CA ASP A 167 4.63 -2.59 4.30
C ASP A 167 4.38 -2.60 5.82
N ASP A 168 3.73 -1.55 6.33
CA ASP A 168 3.31 -1.46 7.74
C ASP A 168 2.34 -2.60 8.10
N TYR A 169 1.35 -2.88 7.24
CA TYR A 169 0.45 -4.02 7.44
C TYR A 169 1.22 -5.33 7.57
N HIS A 170 2.14 -5.63 6.65
CA HIS A 170 2.92 -6.86 6.68
C HIS A 170 3.80 -6.96 7.93
N LEU A 171 4.42 -5.86 8.35
CA LEU A 171 5.22 -5.81 9.57
C LEU A 171 4.38 -6.15 10.80
N TRP A 172 3.26 -5.46 10.99
CA TRP A 172 2.40 -5.64 12.17
C TRP A 172 1.64 -6.97 12.15
N SER A 173 1.22 -7.44 10.98
CA SER A 173 0.59 -8.76 10.81
C SER A 173 1.55 -9.87 11.23
N LYS A 174 2.81 -9.81 10.78
CA LYS A 174 3.84 -10.79 11.16
C LYS A 174 4.07 -10.81 12.68
N LYS A 175 4.08 -9.65 13.34
CA LYS A 175 4.18 -9.57 14.81
C LYS A 175 2.97 -10.20 15.49
N SER A 176 1.76 -9.87 15.04
CA SER A 176 0.52 -10.45 15.57
C SER A 176 0.53 -11.98 15.48
N ASP A 177 0.87 -12.53 14.32
CA ASP A 177 0.93 -13.98 14.10
C ASP A 177 1.97 -14.66 14.98
N ALA A 178 3.14 -14.03 15.15
CA ALA A 178 4.17 -14.51 16.07
C ALA A 178 3.68 -14.54 17.53
N TYR A 179 2.96 -13.50 17.98
CA TYR A 179 2.41 -13.50 19.34
C TYR A 179 1.33 -14.57 19.55
N VAL A 180 0.51 -14.89 18.54
CA VAL A 180 -0.44 -16.02 18.61
C VAL A 180 0.31 -17.35 18.80
N ALA A 181 1.41 -17.57 18.08
CA ALA A 181 2.25 -18.76 18.25
C ALA A 181 2.87 -18.82 19.66
N ILE A 182 3.36 -17.69 20.18
CA ILE A 182 3.90 -17.60 21.54
C ILE A 182 2.84 -17.92 22.59
N LEU A 183 1.61 -17.40 22.46
CA LEU A 183 0.50 -17.72 23.36
C LEU A 183 0.22 -19.23 23.39
N THR A 184 0.32 -19.90 22.24
CA THR A 184 0.15 -21.35 22.14
C THR A 184 1.25 -22.09 22.91
N ILE A 185 2.50 -21.64 22.82
CA ILE A 185 3.63 -22.19 23.60
C ILE A 185 3.40 -21.97 25.10
N LEU A 186 2.94 -20.79 25.53
CA LEU A 186 2.64 -20.50 26.93
C LEU A 186 1.47 -21.32 27.45
N ALA A 187 0.49 -21.66 26.60
CA ALA A 187 -0.59 -22.58 26.95
C ALA A 187 -0.07 -24.01 27.19
N VAL A 188 0.89 -24.48 26.39
CA VAL A 188 1.58 -25.76 26.64
C VAL A 188 2.37 -25.71 27.95
N ALA A 189 3.08 -24.61 28.24
CA ALA A 189 3.76 -24.43 29.51
C ALA A 189 2.79 -24.50 30.69
N PHE A 190 1.63 -23.83 30.60
CA PHE A 190 0.57 -23.92 31.60
C PHE A 190 0.09 -25.35 31.82
N PHE A 191 -0.16 -26.08 30.74
CA PHE A 191 -0.61 -27.47 30.81
C PHE A 191 0.41 -28.35 31.54
N LEU A 192 1.70 -28.23 31.21
CA LEU A 192 2.77 -28.97 31.86
C LEU A 192 2.87 -28.63 33.36
N LEU A 193 2.80 -27.34 33.71
CA LEU A 193 2.83 -26.90 35.11
C LEU A 193 1.59 -27.40 35.88
N GLY A 194 0.42 -27.40 35.25
CA GLY A 194 -0.83 -27.94 35.81
C GLY A 194 -0.73 -29.44 36.09
N LEU A 195 -0.20 -30.24 35.16
CA LEU A 195 0.07 -31.66 35.37
C LEU A 195 1.10 -31.90 36.49
N GLY A 196 2.08 -31.00 36.64
CA GLY A 196 3.02 -31.07 37.75
C GLY A 196 2.35 -31.06 39.14
N GLN A 197 1.21 -30.37 39.29
CA GLN A 197 0.48 -30.30 40.56
C GLN A 197 -0.23 -31.61 40.91
N SER A 198 -0.72 -32.37 39.92
CA SER A 198 -1.51 -33.59 40.13
C SER A 198 -0.67 -34.86 40.29
N LEU A 199 0.62 -34.83 39.91
CA LEU A 199 1.48 -36.01 39.86
C LEU A 199 2.36 -36.23 41.12
N THR A 200 2.96 -37.42 41.20
CA THR A 200 3.87 -37.84 42.28
C THR A 200 5.18 -37.03 42.25
N THR A 201 5.89 -36.99 43.39
CA THR A 201 7.03 -36.06 43.62
C THR A 201 8.13 -36.11 42.55
N LYS A 202 8.49 -37.29 42.03
CA LYS A 202 9.55 -37.41 41.00
C LYS A 202 9.09 -36.89 39.64
N VAL A 203 7.86 -37.21 39.24
CA VAL A 203 7.30 -36.82 37.94
C VAL A 203 6.93 -35.34 37.93
N ARG A 204 6.48 -34.79 39.07
CA ARG A 204 6.22 -33.37 39.28
C ARG A 204 7.41 -32.49 38.88
N LEU A 205 8.61 -32.86 39.28
CA LEU A 205 9.81 -32.08 38.99
C LEU A 205 10.12 -32.05 37.49
N LEU A 206 9.95 -33.19 36.81
CA LEU A 206 10.13 -33.27 35.36
C LEU A 206 9.20 -32.31 34.63
N PHE A 207 7.89 -32.36 34.93
CA PHE A 207 6.91 -31.45 34.32
C PHE A 207 7.17 -29.97 34.66
N ALA A 208 7.59 -29.67 35.89
CA ALA A 208 7.95 -28.32 36.28
C ALA A 208 9.15 -27.76 35.49
N VAL A 209 10.19 -28.59 35.28
CA VAL A 209 11.38 -28.19 34.50
C VAL A 209 11.02 -27.99 33.03
N PHE A 210 10.27 -28.91 32.42
CA PHE A 210 9.85 -28.74 31.03
C PHE A 210 8.94 -27.52 30.87
N GLY A 211 7.96 -27.31 31.76
CA GLY A 211 7.11 -26.12 31.76
C GLY A 211 7.92 -24.82 31.88
N LEU A 212 8.93 -24.79 32.75
CA LEU A 212 9.85 -23.66 32.89
C LEU A 212 10.64 -23.40 31.61
N ILE A 213 11.18 -24.44 30.97
CA ILE A 213 11.93 -24.31 29.72
C ILE A 213 11.02 -23.77 28.61
N THR A 214 9.82 -24.34 28.45
CA THR A 214 8.84 -23.88 27.47
C THR A 214 8.42 -22.43 27.71
N MET A 215 8.20 -22.04 28.98
CA MET A 215 7.91 -20.66 29.37
C MET A 215 9.07 -19.72 29.03
N ALA A 216 10.32 -20.13 29.31
CA ALA A 216 11.51 -19.33 29.01
C ALA A 216 11.72 -19.14 27.50
N ILE A 217 11.48 -20.18 26.69
CA ILE A 217 11.52 -20.09 25.22
C ILE A 217 10.46 -19.12 24.71
N GLY A 218 9.21 -19.24 25.19
CA GLY A 218 8.13 -18.33 24.81
C GLY A 218 8.41 -16.87 25.19
N GLY A 219 8.93 -16.65 26.40
CA GLY A 219 9.32 -15.31 26.88
C GLY A 219 10.48 -14.71 26.08
N PHE A 220 11.51 -15.50 25.77
CA PHE A 220 12.64 -15.05 24.94
C PHE A 220 12.20 -14.72 23.52
N TRP A 221 11.34 -15.55 22.91
CA TRP A 221 10.81 -15.27 21.58
C TRP A 221 9.91 -14.03 21.58
N CYS A 222 9.08 -13.84 22.60
CA CYS A 222 8.30 -12.61 22.78
C CYS A 222 9.18 -11.36 22.79
N PHE A 223 10.29 -11.41 23.54
CA PHE A 223 11.25 -10.31 23.61
C PHE A 223 11.89 -10.02 22.24
N LEU A 224 12.26 -11.04 21.47
CA LEU A 224 12.81 -10.85 20.12
C LEU A 224 11.78 -10.22 19.18
N THR A 225 10.53 -10.69 19.18
CA THR A 225 9.43 -10.16 18.35
C THR A 225 9.09 -8.71 18.71
N PHE A 226 9.25 -8.33 19.99
CA PHE A 226 9.02 -6.97 20.44
C PHE A 226 10.03 -5.97 19.85
N ILE A 227 11.32 -6.38 19.77
CA ILE A 227 12.42 -5.51 19.31
C ILE A 227 12.56 -5.50 17.78
N SER A 228 12.30 -6.64 17.11
CA SER A 228 12.28 -6.72 15.64
C SER A 228 11.18 -5.87 15.04
#